data_AF-A0A7X7TSI1-F1
#
_entry.id   AF-A0A7X7TSI1-F1
#
_cell.length_a   1.000
_cell.length_b   1.000
_cell.length_c   1.000
_cell.angle_alpha   90.00
_cell.angle_beta   90.00
_cell.angle_gamma   90.00
#
_symmetry.space_group_name_H-M   'P 1'
#
loop_
_entity.id
_entity.type
_entity.pdbx_description
1 polymer ?
#
loop_
_entity_poly.entity_id
_entity_poly.type
_entity_poly.pdbx_seq_one_letter_code
_entity_poly.pdbx_strand_id
1 'polypeptide(L)'
;MVKTIINGEEKDFDAQDFQTFGDFLKKVIPEGQILKSLKINSKDVPIAFIDELKSATVDENITIEMELANAVQFLKETLNDVLGYIEHVKSLLPQVSDNLLSNNEAGWKAIKDLSEGISAMENLKSSTQQITKLTEKELKLVAKPSEVMDILNALLGALDMQDNLEVSDIIKNKVPIVLDYYIEYFSKTLELIKSSQIN
;
A
#
# COMPACT_ATOMS: atom_id res chain seq x y z
N MET A 1 -8.22 1.03 34.12
CA MET A 1 -9.22 1.55 33.16
C MET A 1 -8.53 2.25 32.00
N VAL A 2 -8.92 1.92 30.78
CA VAL A 2 -8.47 2.54 29.53
C VAL A 2 -9.64 3.31 28.95
N LYS A 3 -9.47 4.62 28.77
CA LYS A 3 -10.49 5.46 28.15
C LYS A 3 -10.29 5.45 26.64
N THR A 4 -11.27 4.96 25.89
CA THR A 4 -11.19 4.88 24.43
C THR A 4 -12.24 5.77 23.78
N ILE A 5 -11.85 6.57 22.79
CA ILE A 5 -12.76 7.42 22.01
C ILE A 5 -12.71 6.93 20.57
N ILE A 6 -13.81 6.36 20.07
CA ILE A 6 -13.88 5.76 18.72
C ILE A 6 -14.87 6.58 17.91
N ASN A 7 -14.39 7.25 16.86
CA ASN A 7 -15.23 8.14 16.03
C ASN A 7 -16.04 9.16 16.87
N GLY A 8 -15.45 9.63 17.98
CA GLY A 8 -16.09 10.57 18.91
C GLY A 8 -16.95 9.94 20.00
N GLU A 9 -17.17 8.62 19.99
CA GLU A 9 -17.90 7.91 21.03
C GLU A 9 -16.96 7.38 22.12
N GLU A 10 -17.20 7.76 23.37
CA GLU A 10 -16.41 7.29 24.51
C GLU A 10 -16.85 5.89 24.95
N LYS A 11 -15.87 5.01 25.17
CA LYS A 11 -16.02 3.67 25.72
C LYS A 11 -14.87 3.39 26.68
N ASP A 12 -15.20 2.83 27.83
CA ASP A 12 -14.21 2.41 28.80
C ASP A 12 -13.97 0.91 28.69
N PHE A 13 -12.70 0.51 28.77
CA PHE A 13 -12.28 -0.88 28.81
C PHE A 13 -11.39 -1.15 30.02
N ASP A 14 -11.40 -2.37 30.52
CA ASP A 14 -10.42 -2.78 31.53
C ASP A 14 -9.10 -3.12 30.83
N ALA A 15 -7.98 -2.61 31.36
CA ALA A 15 -6.66 -2.90 30.79
C ALA A 15 -6.32 -4.40 30.94
N GLN A 16 -6.83 -5.03 32.00
CA GLN A 16 -6.57 -6.43 32.32
C GLN A 16 -7.20 -7.41 31.32
N ASP A 17 -8.17 -6.95 30.52
CA ASP A 17 -8.78 -7.75 29.46
C ASP A 17 -7.85 -7.96 28.24
N PHE A 18 -6.71 -7.27 28.19
CA PHE A 18 -5.80 -7.28 27.06
C PHE A 18 -4.36 -7.58 27.50
N GLN A 19 -3.74 -8.57 26.87
CA GLN A 19 -2.33 -8.86 27.09
C GLN A 19 -1.43 -7.86 26.36
N THR A 20 -1.85 -7.42 25.18
CA THR A 20 -1.09 -6.51 24.32
C THR A 20 -2.00 -5.46 23.66
N PHE A 21 -1.40 -4.38 23.18
CA PHE A 21 -2.08 -3.37 22.37
C PHE A 21 -2.64 -3.97 21.07
N GLY A 22 -1.96 -4.98 20.50
CA GLY A 22 -2.48 -5.72 19.36
C GLY A 22 -3.80 -6.44 19.65
N ASP A 23 -3.95 -7.00 20.85
CA ASP A 23 -5.18 -7.66 21.28
C ASP A 23 -6.30 -6.64 21.53
N PHE A 24 -5.96 -5.51 22.12
CA PHE A 24 -6.87 -4.36 22.25
C PHE A 24 -7.39 -3.91 20.88
N LEU A 25 -6.51 -3.65 19.91
CA LEU A 25 -6.91 -3.22 18.58
C LEU A 25 -7.82 -4.25 17.89
N LYS A 26 -7.52 -5.55 17.99
CA LYS A 26 -8.36 -6.62 17.43
C LYS A 26 -9.76 -6.65 18.04
N LYS A 27 -9.90 -6.34 19.33
CA LYS A 27 -11.19 -6.31 20.01
C LYS A 27 -12.01 -5.07 19.65
N VAL A 28 -11.32 -3.95 19.51
CA VAL A 28 -11.93 -2.62 19.41
C VAL A 28 -12.25 -2.22 17.97
N ILE A 29 -11.44 -2.67 17.01
CA ILE A 29 -11.67 -2.42 15.57
C ILE A 29 -12.62 -3.51 15.05
N PRO A 30 -13.85 -3.16 14.65
CA PRO A 30 -14.78 -4.13 14.09
C PRO A 30 -14.28 -4.70 12.75
N GLU A 31 -14.73 -5.89 12.41
CA GLU A 31 -14.49 -6.47 11.09
C GLU A 31 -15.01 -5.54 9.97
N GLY A 32 -14.25 -5.42 8.89
CA GLY A 32 -14.56 -4.51 7.78
C GLY A 32 -14.23 -3.03 8.05
N GLN A 33 -13.67 -2.69 9.22
CA GLN A 33 -13.12 -1.37 9.50
C GLN A 33 -11.60 -1.39 9.58
N ILE A 34 -10.99 -0.24 9.30
CA ILE A 34 -9.56 0.00 9.46
C ILE A 34 -9.32 1.24 10.31
N LEU A 35 -8.15 1.29 10.92
CA LEU A 35 -7.69 2.44 11.69
C LEU A 35 -7.14 3.51 10.75
N LYS A 36 -7.80 4.66 10.72
CA LYS A 36 -7.42 5.82 9.91
C LYS A 36 -6.50 6.77 10.68
N SER A 37 -6.78 7.00 11.96
CA SER A 37 -5.94 7.80 12.85
C SER A 37 -5.95 7.27 14.27
N LEU A 38 -4.83 7.45 14.97
CA LEU A 38 -4.64 7.00 16.35
C LEU A 38 -3.97 8.12 17.15
N LYS A 39 -4.53 8.42 18.32
CA LYS A 39 -3.87 9.24 19.34
C LYS A 39 -3.80 8.47 20.65
N ILE A 40 -2.68 8.60 21.34
CA ILE A 40 -2.50 8.09 22.70
C ILE A 40 -2.14 9.27 23.60
N ASN A 41 -2.93 9.53 24.63
CA ASN A 41 -2.80 10.68 25.53
C ASN A 41 -2.65 12.01 24.76
N SER A 42 -3.54 12.20 23.78
CA SER A 42 -3.58 13.36 22.87
C SER A 42 -2.35 13.55 21.96
N LYS A 43 -1.45 12.56 21.90
CA LYS A 43 -0.33 12.56 20.94
C LYS A 43 -0.69 11.71 19.74
N ASP A 44 -0.56 12.28 18.54
CA ASP A 44 -0.70 11.54 17.29
C ASP A 44 0.34 10.44 17.17
N VAL A 45 -0.14 9.24 16.85
CA VAL A 45 0.67 8.07 16.57
C VAL A 45 0.58 7.81 15.07
N PRO A 46 1.69 7.91 14.32
CA PRO A 46 1.65 7.61 12.90
C PRO A 46 1.33 6.13 12.67
N ILE A 47 0.45 5.84 11.71
CA ILE A 47 -0.03 4.47 11.41
C ILE A 47 1.13 3.50 11.14
N ALA A 48 2.22 3.98 10.53
CA ALA A 48 3.42 3.19 10.28
C ALA A 48 4.05 2.57 11.55
N PHE A 49 3.87 3.16 12.72
CA PHE A 49 4.41 2.66 13.99
C PHE A 49 3.47 1.68 14.69
N ILE A 50 2.27 1.42 14.16
CA ILE A 50 1.29 0.58 14.85
C ILE A 50 1.76 -0.87 14.97
N ASP A 51 2.46 -1.39 13.96
CA ASP A 51 2.99 -2.76 14.01
C ASP A 51 4.00 -2.94 15.15
N GLU A 52 4.80 -1.93 15.44
CA GLU A 52 5.74 -1.93 16.56
C GLU A 52 5.00 -1.88 17.90
N LEU A 53 3.93 -1.10 17.96
CA LEU A 53 3.09 -0.96 19.16
C LEU A 53 2.28 -2.21 19.47
N LYS A 54 2.01 -3.10 18.51
CA LYS A 54 1.18 -4.31 18.72
C LYS A 54 1.68 -5.19 19.86
N SER A 55 2.97 -5.19 20.15
CA SER A 55 3.56 -5.99 21.24
C SER A 55 3.60 -5.27 22.59
N ALA A 56 3.30 -3.97 22.62
CA ALA A 56 3.32 -3.16 23.85
C ALA A 56 2.18 -3.55 24.79
N THR A 57 2.40 -3.38 26.09
CA THR A 57 1.37 -3.55 27.12
C THR A 57 0.41 -2.37 27.10
N VAL A 58 -0.86 -2.64 27.42
CA VAL A 58 -1.87 -1.59 27.57
C VAL A 58 -1.87 -1.12 29.03
N ASP A 59 -1.36 0.08 29.28
CA ASP A 59 -1.30 0.62 30.63
C ASP A 59 -2.68 1.14 31.10
N GLU A 60 -2.94 1.05 32.39
CA GLU A 60 -4.09 1.72 33.00
C GLU A 60 -3.90 3.25 32.98
N ASN A 61 -5.01 4.00 32.90
CA ASN A 61 -5.06 5.47 32.86
C ASN A 61 -4.52 6.12 31.58
N ILE A 62 -4.47 5.37 30.47
CA ILE A 62 -4.24 5.96 29.15
C ILE A 62 -5.57 6.33 28.48
N THR A 63 -5.52 7.38 27.66
CA THR A 63 -6.60 7.74 26.74
C THR A 63 -6.18 7.38 25.32
N ILE A 64 -7.01 6.60 24.63
CA ILE A 64 -6.79 6.21 23.24
C ILE A 64 -7.91 6.81 22.40
N GLU A 65 -7.57 7.59 21.37
CA GLU A 65 -8.54 8.13 20.41
C GLU A 65 -8.28 7.49 19.04
N MET A 66 -9.35 7.02 18.40
CA MET A 66 -9.29 6.28 17.15
C MET A 66 -10.33 6.82 16.18
N GLU A 67 -9.90 7.08 14.95
CA GLU A 67 -10.81 7.26 13.82
C GLU A 67 -10.81 5.97 12.99
N LEU A 68 -11.97 5.35 12.85
CA LEU A 68 -12.16 4.14 12.06
C LEU A 68 -12.88 4.47 10.76
N ALA A 69 -12.38 3.91 9.67
CA ALA A 69 -13.01 4.02 8.36
C ALA A 69 -13.48 2.65 7.88
N ASN A 70 -14.52 2.62 7.05
CA ASN A 70 -14.91 1.41 6.34
C ASN A 70 -13.77 1.02 5.36
N ALA A 71 -13.26 -0.20 5.48
CA ALA A 71 -12.10 -0.68 4.75
C ALA A 71 -12.31 -0.64 3.23
N VAL A 72 -13.49 -1.06 2.77
CA VAL A 72 -13.85 -1.11 1.35
C VAL A 72 -13.98 0.30 0.77
N GLN A 73 -14.62 1.22 1.49
CA GLN A 73 -14.75 2.60 1.06
C GLN A 73 -13.40 3.32 1.01
N PHE A 74 -12.56 3.14 2.04
CA PHE A 74 -11.21 3.71 2.05
C PHE A 74 -10.34 3.14 0.91
N LEU A 75 -10.41 1.82 0.69
CA LEU A 75 -9.73 1.18 -0.42
C LEU A 75 -10.20 1.74 -1.76
N LYS A 76 -11.51 1.89 -1.95
CA LYS A 76 -12.09 2.49 -3.16
C LYS A 76 -11.52 3.88 -3.43
N GLU A 77 -11.46 4.75 -2.42
CA GLU A 77 -10.86 6.08 -2.54
C GLU A 77 -9.37 6.00 -2.93
N THR A 78 -8.60 5.21 -2.18
CA THR A 78 -7.17 4.97 -2.42
C THR A 78 -6.89 4.47 -3.83
N LEU A 79 -7.67 3.50 -4.34
CA LEU A 79 -7.49 2.96 -5.69
C LEU A 79 -7.78 3.98 -6.78
N ASN A 80 -8.77 4.88 -6.60
CA ASN A 80 -9.03 5.93 -7.59
C ASN A 80 -7.83 6.89 -7.69
N ASP A 81 -7.21 7.24 -6.55
CA ASP A 81 -6.07 8.17 -6.52
C ASP A 81 -4.81 7.53 -7.10
N VAL A 82 -4.52 6.28 -6.72
CA VAL A 82 -3.31 5.55 -7.12
C VAL A 82 -3.28 5.30 -8.63
N LEU A 83 -4.42 4.96 -9.25
CA LEU A 83 -4.48 4.72 -10.69
C LEU A 83 -3.99 5.93 -11.50
N GLY A 84 -4.38 7.14 -11.12
CA GLY A 84 -3.90 8.36 -11.76
C GLY A 84 -2.40 8.60 -11.58
N TYR A 85 -1.87 8.25 -10.40
CA TYR A 85 -0.44 8.36 -10.13
C TYR A 85 0.40 7.38 -10.96
N ILE A 86 -0.04 6.12 -11.11
CA ILE A 86 0.68 5.12 -11.91
C ILE A 86 0.80 5.55 -13.36
N GLU A 87 -0.29 6.06 -13.95
CA GLU A 87 -0.29 6.59 -15.33
C GLU A 87 0.66 7.78 -15.47
N HIS A 88 0.70 8.67 -14.47
CA HIS A 88 1.65 9.76 -14.47
C HIS A 88 3.10 9.27 -14.45
N VAL A 89 3.45 8.34 -13.56
CA VAL A 89 4.79 7.74 -13.50
C VAL A 89 5.16 7.09 -14.83
N LYS A 90 4.23 6.33 -15.42
CA LYS A 90 4.42 5.69 -16.74
C LYS A 90 4.78 6.69 -17.82
N SER A 91 4.14 7.87 -17.83
CA SER A 91 4.42 8.93 -18.80
C SER A 91 5.82 9.56 -18.66
N LEU A 92 6.45 9.45 -17.49
CA LEU A 92 7.77 10.02 -17.21
C LEU A 92 8.92 9.07 -17.56
N LEU A 93 8.66 7.77 -17.75
CA LEU A 93 9.70 6.76 -18.02
C LEU A 93 10.62 7.10 -19.20
N PRO A 94 10.14 7.66 -20.34
CA PRO A 94 11.02 8.08 -21.43
C PRO A 94 12.05 9.13 -20.99
N GLN A 95 11.62 10.12 -20.18
CA GLN A 95 12.52 11.15 -19.66
C GLN A 95 13.53 10.57 -18.67
N VAL A 96 13.13 9.58 -17.86
CA VAL A 96 14.06 8.87 -16.95
C VAL A 96 15.13 8.13 -17.76
N SER A 97 14.74 7.44 -18.82
CA SER A 97 15.65 6.77 -19.76
C SER A 97 16.65 7.75 -20.38
N ASP A 98 16.20 8.90 -20.89
CA ASP A 98 17.09 9.91 -21.47
C ASP A 98 18.10 10.48 -20.45
N ASN A 99 17.67 10.65 -19.20
CA ASN A 99 18.53 11.11 -18.10
C ASN A 99 19.60 10.06 -17.73
N LEU A 100 19.26 8.77 -17.74
CA LEU A 100 20.21 7.69 -17.47
C LEU A 100 21.30 7.62 -18.55
N LEU A 101 20.92 7.72 -19.83
CA LEU A 101 21.87 7.73 -20.95
C LEU A 101 22.81 8.93 -20.91
N SER A 102 22.33 10.05 -20.40
CA SER A 102 23.11 11.28 -20.21
C SER A 102 23.96 11.27 -18.93
N ASN A 103 23.95 10.17 -18.17
CA ASN A 103 24.59 10.00 -16.86
C ASN A 103 24.21 11.11 -15.86
N ASN A 104 22.97 11.58 -15.91
CA ASN A 104 22.42 12.58 -15.01
C ASN A 104 21.95 11.91 -13.71
N GLU A 105 22.36 12.44 -12.56
CA GLU A 105 21.94 11.95 -11.22
C GLU A 105 20.42 11.88 -11.06
N ALA A 106 19.68 12.75 -11.74
CA ALA A 106 18.22 12.73 -11.74
C ALA A 106 17.63 11.42 -12.28
N GLY A 107 18.31 10.75 -13.23
CA GLY A 107 17.89 9.44 -13.74
C GLY A 107 17.97 8.38 -12.66
N TRP A 108 19.10 8.30 -11.95
CA TRP A 108 19.31 7.34 -10.86
C TRP A 108 18.38 7.57 -9.68
N LYS A 109 18.11 8.84 -9.33
CA LYS A 109 17.12 9.17 -8.31
C LYS A 109 15.73 8.66 -8.72
N ALA A 110 15.33 8.89 -9.96
CA ALA A 110 14.04 8.42 -10.47
C ALA A 110 13.94 6.88 -10.49
N ILE A 111 15.04 6.15 -10.71
CA ILE A 111 15.06 4.68 -10.58
C ILE A 111 14.77 4.25 -9.14
N LYS A 112 15.39 4.92 -8.16
CA LYS A 112 15.14 4.63 -6.75
C LYS A 112 13.68 4.89 -6.39
N ASP A 113 13.17 6.06 -6.76
CA ASP A 113 11.78 6.46 -6.48
C ASP A 113 10.79 5.49 -7.17
N LEU A 114 11.10 5.01 -8.37
CA LEU A 114 10.33 3.99 -9.08
C LEU A 114 10.32 2.65 -8.33
N SER A 115 11.47 2.19 -7.82
CA SER A 115 11.56 0.96 -7.02
C SER A 115 10.69 1.04 -5.77
N GLU A 116 10.75 2.17 -5.06
CA GLU A 116 9.92 2.42 -3.87
C GLU A 116 8.43 2.41 -4.25
N GLY A 117 8.08 3.03 -5.37
CA GLY A 117 6.72 3.01 -5.92
C GLY A 117 6.22 1.60 -6.26
N ILE A 118 7.05 0.76 -6.88
CA ILE A 118 6.69 -0.64 -7.20
C ILE A 118 6.48 -1.45 -5.91
N SER A 119 7.35 -1.31 -4.92
CA SER A 119 7.15 -1.96 -3.62
C SER A 119 5.86 -1.48 -2.93
N ALA A 120 5.53 -0.19 -3.01
CA ALA A 120 4.29 0.35 -2.46
C ALA A 120 3.05 -0.23 -3.19
N MET A 121 3.11 -0.40 -4.51
CA MET A 121 2.04 -1.04 -5.27
C MET A 121 1.85 -2.51 -4.90
N GLU A 122 2.93 -3.27 -4.71
CA GLU A 122 2.81 -4.67 -4.27
C GLU A 122 2.21 -4.78 -2.87
N ASN A 123 2.59 -3.89 -1.96
CA ASN A 123 1.98 -3.81 -0.63
C ASN A 123 0.49 -3.46 -0.72
N LEU A 124 0.12 -2.47 -1.53
CA LEU A 124 -1.28 -2.10 -1.76
C LEU A 124 -2.08 -3.25 -2.38
N LYS A 125 -1.49 -4.00 -3.31
CA LYS A 125 -2.08 -5.22 -3.87
C LYS A 125 -2.34 -6.25 -2.78
N SER A 126 -1.37 -6.52 -1.91
CA SER A 126 -1.54 -7.44 -0.77
C SER A 126 -2.66 -6.99 0.17
N SER A 127 -2.69 -5.71 0.55
CA SER A 127 -3.77 -5.14 1.38
C SER A 127 -5.12 -5.22 0.69
N THR A 128 -5.17 -4.99 -0.62
CA THR A 128 -6.39 -5.12 -1.44
C THR A 128 -6.94 -6.54 -1.38
N GLN A 129 -6.08 -7.56 -1.50
CA GLN A 129 -6.48 -8.98 -1.37
C GLN A 129 -6.99 -9.29 0.05
N GLN A 130 -6.35 -8.75 1.08
CA GLN A 130 -6.79 -8.96 2.46
C GLN A 130 -8.16 -8.36 2.74
N ILE A 131 -8.45 -7.18 2.19
CA ILE A 131 -9.73 -6.47 2.37
C ILE A 131 -10.84 -7.13 1.55
N THR A 132 -10.57 -7.39 0.26
CA THR A 132 -11.61 -7.83 -0.70
C THR A 132 -11.74 -9.35 -0.80
N LYS A 133 -10.75 -10.10 -0.33
CA LYS A 133 -10.57 -11.55 -0.53
C LYS A 133 -10.46 -11.98 -2.00
N LEU A 134 -10.36 -11.02 -2.94
CA LEU A 134 -10.21 -11.31 -4.35
C LEU A 134 -8.82 -11.87 -4.67
N THR A 135 -8.83 -12.88 -5.51
CA THR A 135 -7.64 -13.51 -6.10
C THR A 135 -7.43 -13.03 -7.53
N GLU A 136 -6.21 -13.14 -8.04
CA GLU A 136 -5.89 -12.80 -9.44
C GLU A 136 -6.72 -13.61 -10.45
N LYS A 137 -7.11 -14.84 -10.08
CA LYS A 137 -7.97 -15.69 -10.90
C LYS A 137 -9.38 -15.11 -11.05
N GLU A 138 -9.92 -14.52 -9.99
CA GLU A 138 -11.24 -13.89 -9.99
C GLU A 138 -11.22 -12.59 -10.80
N LEU A 139 -10.09 -11.87 -10.78
CA LEU A 139 -9.87 -10.68 -11.60
C LEU A 139 -9.67 -10.97 -13.09
N LYS A 140 -9.39 -12.23 -13.47
CA LYS A 140 -9.17 -12.63 -14.88
C LYS A 140 -8.20 -11.69 -15.60
N LEU A 141 -7.04 -11.43 -14.98
CA LEU A 141 -6.03 -10.53 -15.51
C LEU A 141 -5.53 -11.03 -16.87
N VAL A 142 -5.27 -10.10 -17.78
CA VAL A 142 -4.65 -10.37 -19.08
C VAL A 142 -3.13 -10.46 -18.90
N ALA A 143 -2.56 -9.53 -18.13
CA ALA A 143 -1.14 -9.53 -17.81
C ALA A 143 -0.78 -10.64 -16.81
N LYS A 144 0.36 -11.31 -17.02
CA LYS A 144 0.80 -12.43 -16.19
C LYS A 144 1.81 -11.97 -15.14
N PRO A 145 1.67 -12.40 -13.87
CA PRO A 145 2.65 -12.10 -12.82
C PRO A 145 4.09 -12.54 -13.16
N SER A 146 4.25 -13.63 -13.91
CA SER A 146 5.56 -14.12 -14.33
C SER A 146 6.30 -13.10 -15.21
N GLU A 147 5.58 -12.41 -16.09
CA GLU A 147 6.17 -11.40 -16.98
C GLU A 147 6.65 -10.18 -16.19
N VAL A 148 5.89 -9.78 -15.17
CA VAL A 148 6.32 -8.73 -14.22
C VAL A 148 7.62 -9.13 -13.54
N MET A 149 7.70 -10.34 -13.00
CA MET A 149 8.90 -10.83 -12.32
C MET A 149 10.11 -10.92 -13.25
N ASP A 150 9.92 -11.37 -14.49
CA ASP A 150 10.99 -11.45 -15.48
C ASP A 150 11.57 -10.07 -15.81
N ILE A 151 10.71 -9.06 -15.96
CA ILE A 151 11.14 -7.67 -16.21
C ILE A 151 11.88 -7.08 -15.02
N LEU A 152 11.36 -7.28 -13.80
CA LEU A 152 12.02 -6.76 -12.59
C LEU A 152 13.38 -7.43 -12.35
N ASN A 153 13.49 -8.73 -12.59
CA ASN A 153 14.77 -9.45 -12.51
C ASN A 153 15.77 -8.97 -13.57
N ALA A 154 15.31 -8.71 -14.80
CA ALA A 154 16.16 -8.14 -15.84
C ALA A 154 16.65 -6.74 -15.46
N LEU A 155 15.78 -5.90 -14.87
CA LEU A 155 16.14 -4.57 -14.40
C LEU A 155 17.21 -4.64 -13.30
N LEU A 156 17.01 -5.50 -12.30
CA LEU A 156 17.99 -5.73 -11.23
C LEU A 156 19.34 -6.18 -11.79
N GLY A 157 19.35 -7.14 -12.71
CA GLY A 157 20.58 -7.59 -13.36
C GLY A 157 21.32 -6.48 -14.10
N ALA A 158 20.59 -5.62 -14.82
CA ALA A 158 21.18 -4.48 -15.53
C ALA A 158 21.73 -3.43 -14.55
N LEU A 159 21.04 -3.18 -13.43
CA LEU A 159 21.50 -2.28 -12.36
C LEU A 159 22.78 -2.80 -11.69
N ASP A 160 22.85 -4.09 -11.37
CA ASP A 160 24.02 -4.74 -10.76
C ASP A 160 25.26 -4.67 -11.67
N MET A 161 25.04 -4.76 -12.99
CA MET A 161 26.10 -4.61 -14.00
C MET A 161 26.46 -3.14 -14.31
N GLN A 162 25.72 -2.17 -13.76
CA GLN A 162 25.82 -0.75 -14.10
C GLN A 162 25.70 -0.50 -15.61
N ASP A 163 24.87 -1.29 -16.30
CA ASP A 163 24.64 -1.15 -17.73
C ASP A 163 23.57 -0.10 -18.00
N ASN A 164 23.97 1.17 -18.06
CA ASN A 164 23.05 2.29 -18.23
C ASN A 164 22.20 2.17 -19.51
N LEU A 165 22.72 1.51 -20.55
CA LEU A 165 22.02 1.35 -21.82
C LEU A 165 20.89 0.32 -21.67
N GLU A 166 21.18 -0.84 -21.06
CA GLU A 166 20.16 -1.85 -20.78
C GLU A 166 19.14 -1.36 -19.74
N VAL A 167 19.58 -0.69 -18.67
CA VAL A 167 18.66 -0.08 -17.69
C VAL A 167 17.73 0.90 -18.41
N SER A 168 18.26 1.80 -19.24
CA SER A 168 17.46 2.73 -20.02
C SER A 168 16.43 2.02 -20.92
N ASP A 169 16.83 0.96 -21.63
CA ASP A 169 15.92 0.19 -22.49
C ASP A 169 14.78 -0.45 -21.68
N ILE A 170 15.13 -1.12 -20.58
CA ILE A 170 14.16 -1.77 -19.69
C ILE A 170 13.18 -0.74 -19.13
N ILE A 171 13.66 0.40 -18.63
CA ILE A 171 12.81 1.47 -18.10
C ILE A 171 11.85 2.02 -19.16
N LYS A 172 12.33 2.27 -20.37
CA LYS A 172 11.51 2.87 -21.42
C LYS A 172 10.49 1.91 -22.00
N ASN A 173 10.87 0.64 -22.19
CA ASN A 173 10.14 -0.29 -23.03
C ASN A 173 9.49 -1.45 -22.26
N LYS A 174 10.05 -1.86 -21.12
CA LYS A 174 9.58 -3.05 -20.36
C LYS A 174 8.85 -2.67 -19.07
N VAL A 175 9.34 -1.71 -18.28
CA VAL A 175 8.65 -1.22 -17.08
C VAL A 175 7.20 -0.76 -17.33
N PRO A 176 6.84 -0.14 -18.48
CA PRO A 176 5.43 0.15 -18.76
C PRO A 176 4.50 -1.06 -18.61
N ILE A 177 4.96 -2.27 -18.94
CA ILE A 177 4.19 -3.52 -18.80
C ILE A 177 3.96 -3.86 -17.32
N VAL A 178 4.95 -3.63 -16.46
CA VAL A 178 4.81 -3.79 -15.00
C VAL A 178 3.76 -2.83 -14.46
N LEU A 179 3.79 -1.56 -14.89
CA LEU A 179 2.80 -0.57 -14.48
C LEU A 179 1.40 -0.92 -15.00
N ASP A 180 1.29 -1.41 -16.23
CA ASP A 180 0.02 -1.86 -16.83
C ASP A 180 -0.59 -3.04 -16.08
N TYR A 181 0.22 -3.96 -15.57
CA TYR A 181 -0.26 -5.03 -14.71
C TYR A 181 -0.94 -4.49 -13.44
N TYR A 182 -0.31 -3.53 -12.74
CA TYR A 182 -0.90 -2.93 -11.54
C TYR A 182 -2.13 -2.08 -11.86
N ILE A 183 -2.11 -1.33 -12.97
CA ILE A 183 -3.29 -0.60 -13.47
C ILE A 183 -4.45 -1.55 -13.72
N GLU A 184 -4.22 -2.65 -14.45
CA GLU A 184 -5.26 -3.66 -14.72
C GLU A 184 -5.78 -4.26 -13.42
N TYR A 185 -4.89 -4.67 -12.52
CA TYR A 185 -5.25 -5.25 -11.24
C TYR A 185 -6.15 -4.30 -10.43
N PHE A 186 -5.70 -3.08 -10.18
CA PHE A 186 -6.43 -2.11 -9.36
C PHE A 186 -7.72 -1.65 -10.01
N SER A 187 -7.74 -1.48 -11.34
CA SER A 187 -8.96 -1.10 -12.06
C SER A 187 -10.04 -2.17 -11.95
N LYS A 188 -9.69 -3.44 -12.14
CA LYS A 188 -10.68 -4.54 -12.02
C LYS A 188 -11.17 -4.74 -10.60
N THR A 189 -10.28 -4.63 -9.61
CA THR A 189 -10.72 -4.64 -8.20
C THR A 189 -11.69 -3.49 -7.93
N LEU A 190 -11.38 -2.29 -8.40
CA LEU A 190 -12.23 -1.12 -8.22
C LEU A 190 -13.59 -1.27 -8.91
N GLU A 191 -13.66 -1.87 -10.09
CA GLU A 191 -14.91 -2.21 -10.78
C GLU A 191 -15.78 -3.18 -9.98
N LEU A 192 -15.17 -4.22 -9.40
CA LEU A 192 -15.88 -5.19 -8.55
C LEU A 192 -16.36 -4.57 -7.23
N ILE A 193 -15.55 -3.71 -6.60
CA ILE A 193 -15.96 -2.94 -5.42
C ILE A 193 -17.15 -2.04 -5.76
N LYS A 194 -17.10 -1.32 -6.89
CA LYS A 194 -18.17 -0.38 -7.32
C LYS A 194 -19.46 -1.10 -7.70
N SER A 195 -19.41 -2.35 -8.15
CA SER A 195 -20.58 -3.14 -8.56
C SER A 195 -21.24 -3.95 -7.43
N SER A 196 -20.85 -3.71 -6.16
CA SER A 196 -21.39 -4.37 -4.96
C SER A 196 -21.20 -5.90 -4.93
N GLN A 197 -20.23 -6.44 -5.69
CA GLN A 197 -19.91 -7.86 -5.67
C GLN A 197 -18.96 -8.25 -4.52
N ILE A 198 -18.63 -7.30 -3.65
CA ILE A 198 -17.74 -7.48 -2.50
C ILE A 198 -18.46 -6.92 -1.28
N ASN A 199 -18.99 -7.81 -0.45
CA ASN A 199 -19.57 -7.51 0.87
C ASN A 199 -18.53 -7.76 1.95
#